data_AF-A0A9D8BNM4-F1
#
_entry.id   AF-A0A9D8BNM4-F1
#
_cell.length_a   1.000
_cell.length_b   1.000
_cell.length_c   1.000
_cell.angle_alpha   90.00
_cell.angle_beta   90.00
_cell.angle_gamma   90.00
#
_symmetry.space_group_name_H-M   'P 1'
#
loop_
_entity.id
_entity.type
_entity.pdbx_description
1 polymer ?
#
loop_
_entity_poly.entity_id
_entity_poly.type
_entity_poly.pdbx_seq_one_letter_code
_entity_poly.pdbx_strand_id
1 'polypeptide(L)'
;MDDKKYIQELEAILSKCLAPIKDIPFPIAIKALSGCRVLSFDKNSSFDQELVGLMAKAAQIAGAKASNVGIYTDRPNEAGNKIEPFVKKALYELGIQADTPRAKSGRRKATGYPDIEITDKHGRTAYLECKTYNLRNIDTTQRAFYFSPS
;
A
#
# COMPACT_ATOMS: atom_id res chain seq x y z
N MET A 1 -47.60 16.14 15.72
CA MET A 1 -46.86 15.13 14.93
C MET A 1 -46.66 13.93 15.84
N ASP A 2 -46.77 12.71 15.33
CA ASP A 2 -46.52 11.53 16.15
C ASP A 2 -45.02 11.42 16.38
N ASP A 3 -44.56 11.81 17.58
CA ASP A 3 -43.14 11.86 17.96
C ASP A 3 -42.42 10.53 17.68
N LYS A 4 -43.15 9.41 17.76
CA LYS A 4 -42.62 8.08 17.46
C LYS A 4 -42.30 7.89 15.98
N LYS A 5 -43.15 8.39 15.09
CA LYS A 5 -42.93 8.35 13.64
C LYS A 5 -41.75 9.25 13.24
N TYR A 6 -41.65 10.43 13.83
CA TYR A 6 -40.55 11.35 13.58
C TYR A 6 -39.19 10.76 14.03
N ILE A 7 -39.13 10.15 15.23
CA ILE A 7 -37.93 9.47 15.70
C ILE A 7 -37.53 8.33 14.76
N GLN A 8 -38.49 7.51 14.32
CA GLN A 8 -38.22 6.42 13.35
C GLN A 8 -37.69 6.94 12.00
N GLU A 9 -38.21 8.07 11.51
CA GLU A 9 -37.70 8.71 10.29
C GLU A 9 -36.26 9.19 10.46
N LEU A 10 -35.92 9.79 11.61
CA LEU A 10 -34.55 10.22 11.92
C LEU A 10 -33.59 9.03 12.06
N GLU A 11 -33.98 7.96 12.75
CA GLU A 11 -33.19 6.74 12.90
C GLU A 11 -32.92 6.07 11.55
N ALA A 12 -33.90 6.08 10.66
CA ALA A 12 -33.75 5.55 9.30
C ALA A 12 -32.78 6.37 8.44
N ILE A 13 -32.80 7.71 8.57
CA ILE A 13 -31.85 8.60 7.88
C ILE A 13 -30.44 8.39 8.44
N LEU A 14 -30.29 8.40 9.76
CA LEU A 14 -28.99 8.18 10.42
C LEU A 14 -28.40 6.82 10.05
N SER A 15 -29.21 5.77 10.01
CA SER A 15 -28.76 4.43 9.58
C SER A 15 -28.22 4.42 8.15
N LYS A 16 -28.82 5.21 7.23
CA LYS A 16 -28.32 5.35 5.86
C LYS A 16 -27.03 6.18 5.79
N CYS A 17 -26.90 7.22 6.62
CA CYS A 17 -25.68 8.03 6.70
C CYS A 17 -24.50 7.28 7.33
N LEU A 18 -24.79 6.37 8.28
CA LEU A 18 -23.80 5.54 8.96
C LEU A 18 -23.48 4.25 8.19
N ALA A 19 -24.24 3.94 7.14
CA ALA A 19 -23.95 2.80 6.29
C ALA A 19 -22.57 2.98 5.64
N PRO A 20 -21.68 1.97 5.70
CA PRO A 20 -20.37 2.06 5.07
C PRO A 20 -20.53 2.34 3.58
N ILE A 21 -19.90 3.41 3.11
CA ILE A 21 -19.85 3.69 1.68
C ILE A 21 -18.95 2.63 1.04
N LYS A 22 -19.53 1.84 0.13
CA LYS A 22 -18.85 0.77 -0.60
C LYS A 22 -18.62 1.18 -2.05
N ASP A 23 -17.75 0.45 -2.73
CA ASP A 23 -17.52 0.56 -4.18
C ASP A 23 -17.07 1.94 -4.69
N ILE A 24 -16.39 2.71 -3.84
CA ILE A 24 -15.75 3.97 -4.25
C ILE A 24 -14.40 3.64 -4.91
N PRO A 25 -14.14 4.12 -6.14
CA PRO A 25 -12.83 3.98 -6.76
C PRO A 25 -11.74 4.64 -5.89
N PHE A 26 -10.65 3.92 -5.64
CA PHE A 26 -9.54 4.40 -4.82
C PHE A 26 -9.05 5.82 -5.17
N PRO A 27 -8.85 6.19 -6.45
CA PRO A 27 -8.45 7.56 -6.81
C PRO A 27 -9.42 8.64 -6.35
N ILE A 28 -10.72 8.35 -6.33
CA ILE A 28 -11.76 9.29 -5.88
C ILE A 28 -11.69 9.46 -4.36
N ALA A 29 -11.57 8.36 -3.62
CA ALA A 29 -11.44 8.40 -2.16
C ALA A 29 -10.19 9.20 -1.74
N ILE A 30 -9.04 8.94 -2.36
CA ILE A 30 -7.80 9.68 -2.07
C ILE A 30 -7.95 11.17 -2.40
N LYS A 31 -8.57 11.51 -3.54
CA LYS A 31 -8.77 12.92 -3.91
C LYS A 31 -9.66 13.65 -2.92
N ALA A 32 -10.75 13.02 -2.48
CA ALA A 32 -11.66 13.60 -1.49
C ALA A 32 -10.98 13.81 -0.11
N LEU A 33 -10.15 12.86 0.33
CA LEU A 33 -9.55 12.89 1.67
C LEU A 33 -8.27 13.70 1.78
N SER A 34 -7.48 13.78 0.70
CA SER A 34 -6.16 14.42 0.73
C SER A 34 -6.06 15.66 -0.15
N GLY A 35 -7.00 15.88 -1.07
CA GLY A 35 -6.87 16.88 -2.14
C GLY A 35 -5.85 16.50 -3.23
N CYS A 36 -5.11 15.40 -3.08
CA CYS A 36 -4.11 14.92 -4.05
C CYS A 36 -4.73 13.99 -5.09
N ARG A 37 -4.16 13.95 -6.30
CA ARG A 37 -4.57 12.98 -7.34
C ARG A 37 -3.67 11.75 -7.28
N VAL A 38 -4.26 10.57 -7.37
CA VAL A 38 -3.52 9.33 -7.65
C VAL A 38 -3.15 9.35 -9.13
N LEU A 39 -1.85 9.19 -9.42
CA LEU A 39 -1.37 9.07 -10.79
C LEU A 39 -1.68 7.65 -11.29
N SER A 40 -2.33 7.55 -12.44
CA SER A 40 -2.56 6.27 -13.10
C SER A 40 -1.26 5.74 -13.68
N PHE A 41 -1.06 4.42 -13.55
CA PHE A 41 0.01 3.73 -14.23
C PHE A 41 -0.29 3.66 -15.73
N ASP A 42 0.64 4.12 -16.57
CA ASP A 42 0.57 4.05 -18.02
C ASP A 42 1.66 3.11 -18.56
N LYS A 43 1.23 1.98 -19.11
CA LYS A 43 2.13 0.99 -19.73
C LYS A 43 2.91 1.54 -20.93
N ASN A 44 2.49 2.65 -21.53
CA ASN A 44 3.17 3.28 -22.66
C ASN A 44 4.10 4.42 -22.21
N SER A 45 4.03 4.84 -20.95
CA SER A 45 4.92 5.84 -20.37
C SER A 45 6.30 5.23 -20.13
N SER A 46 7.33 5.83 -20.73
CA SER A 46 8.73 5.41 -20.51
C SER A 46 9.12 5.49 -19.03
N PHE A 47 8.60 6.47 -18.30
CA PHE A 47 8.86 6.64 -16.86
C PHE A 47 8.27 5.49 -16.03
N ASP A 48 7.10 5.00 -16.41
CA ASP A 48 6.40 3.95 -15.68
C ASP A 48 6.98 2.57 -15.99
N GLN A 49 7.36 2.34 -17.25
CA GLN A 49 8.11 1.15 -17.65
C GLN A 49 9.45 1.05 -16.92
N GLU A 50 10.17 2.17 -16.80
CA GLU A 50 11.42 2.20 -16.07
C GLU A 50 11.23 1.94 -14.59
N LEU A 51 10.23 2.57 -13.96
CA LEU A 51 9.91 2.34 -12.56
C LEU A 51 9.63 0.85 -12.30
N VAL A 52 8.82 0.21 -13.15
CA VAL A 52 8.53 -1.23 -13.04
C VAL A 52 9.77 -2.08 -13.25
N GLY A 53 10.61 -1.75 -14.23
CA GLY A 53 11.88 -2.45 -14.46
C GLY A 53 12.82 -2.38 -13.25
N LEU A 54 12.88 -1.22 -12.59
CA LEU A 54 13.64 -1.03 -11.34
C LEU A 54 13.04 -1.84 -10.19
N MET A 55 11.72 -1.83 -10.01
CA MET A 55 11.05 -2.63 -8.97
C MET A 55 11.28 -4.13 -9.19
N ALA A 56 11.22 -4.61 -10.43
CA ALA A 56 11.49 -6.00 -10.77
C ALA A 56 12.94 -6.40 -10.42
N LYS A 57 13.92 -5.57 -10.78
CA LYS A 57 15.34 -5.79 -10.41
C LYS A 57 15.53 -5.77 -8.89
N ALA A 58 14.90 -4.82 -8.19
CA ALA A 58 14.97 -4.73 -6.74
C ALA A 58 14.41 -5.99 -6.08
N ALA A 59 13.26 -6.50 -6.57
CA ALA A 59 12.65 -7.73 -6.07
C ALA A 59 13.56 -8.95 -6.28
N GLN A 60 14.21 -9.08 -7.44
CA GLN A 60 15.16 -10.16 -7.71
C GLN A 60 16.38 -10.11 -6.77
N ILE A 61 17.00 -8.94 -6.61
CA ILE A 61 18.14 -8.74 -5.71
C ILE A 61 17.76 -9.03 -4.26
N ALA A 62 16.61 -8.49 -3.81
CA ALA A 62 16.11 -8.70 -2.46
C ALA A 62 15.82 -10.18 -2.20
N GLY A 63 15.14 -10.86 -3.14
CA GLY A 63 14.86 -12.28 -3.05
C GLY A 63 16.13 -13.14 -2.99
N ALA A 64 17.12 -12.87 -3.84
CA ALA A 64 18.40 -13.59 -3.83
C ALA A 64 19.14 -13.42 -2.50
N LYS A 65 19.20 -12.19 -1.97
CA LYS A 65 19.84 -11.92 -0.68
C LYS A 65 19.11 -12.56 0.49
N ALA A 66 17.77 -12.46 0.50
CA ALA A 66 16.94 -13.10 1.50
C ALA A 66 17.08 -14.62 1.46
N SER A 67 17.19 -15.22 0.27
CA SER A 67 17.45 -16.66 0.11
C SER A 67 18.82 -17.07 0.66
N ASN A 68 19.84 -16.24 0.48
CA ASN A 68 21.19 -16.53 0.98
C ASN A 68 21.29 -16.44 2.51
N VAL A 69 20.58 -15.49 3.12
CA VAL A 69 20.58 -15.29 4.58
C VAL A 69 19.57 -16.20 5.29
N GLY A 70 18.45 -16.51 4.61
CA GLY A 70 17.28 -17.15 5.20
C GLY A 70 16.37 -16.16 5.92
N ILE A 71 15.05 -16.38 5.82
CA ILE A 71 14.04 -15.70 6.63
C ILE A 71 13.32 -16.77 7.44
N TYR A 72 13.42 -16.67 8.77
CA TYR A 72 12.80 -17.59 9.72
C TYR A 72 11.86 -16.83 10.63
N THR A 73 10.59 -17.22 10.64
CA THR A 73 9.53 -16.56 11.41
C THR A 73 8.49 -17.57 11.84
N ASP A 74 7.90 -17.39 13.02
CA ASP A 74 6.86 -18.30 13.53
C ASP A 74 5.53 -18.12 12.78
N ARG A 75 5.28 -16.93 12.25
CA ARG A 75 4.04 -16.60 11.53
C ARG A 75 4.32 -16.17 10.09
N PRO A 76 3.57 -16.66 9.08
CA PRO A 76 3.79 -16.31 7.68
C PRO A 76 3.77 -14.80 7.38
N ASN A 77 2.96 -14.02 8.10
CA ASN A 77 2.86 -12.57 7.93
C ASN A 77 4.10 -11.81 8.42
N GLU A 78 4.90 -12.38 9.32
CA GLU A 78 6.16 -11.76 9.75
C GLU A 78 7.26 -11.89 8.69
N ALA A 79 7.18 -12.89 7.81
CA ALA A 79 8.08 -13.02 6.67
C ALA A 79 8.01 -11.79 5.75
N GLY A 80 6.82 -11.19 5.62
CA GLY A 80 6.62 -9.90 4.94
C GLY A 80 7.45 -8.78 5.56
N ASN A 81 7.32 -8.58 6.88
CA ASN A 81 8.09 -7.56 7.60
C ASN A 81 9.61 -7.81 7.51
N LYS A 82 10.02 -9.07 7.44
CA LYS A 82 11.45 -9.45 7.33
C LYS A 82 12.00 -9.30 5.92
N ILE A 83 11.18 -9.31 4.87
CA ILE A 83 11.65 -9.07 3.50
C ILE A 83 11.86 -7.57 3.21
N GLU A 84 11.10 -6.69 3.86
CA GLU A 84 11.15 -5.24 3.62
C GLU A 84 12.56 -4.62 3.70
N PRO A 85 13.43 -4.94 4.69
CA PRO A 85 14.79 -4.41 4.73
C PRO A 85 15.64 -4.82 3.52
N PHE A 86 15.44 -6.03 2.99
CA PHE A 86 16.13 -6.49 1.78
C PHE A 86 15.67 -5.71 0.55
N VAL A 87 14.36 -5.43 0.44
CA VAL A 87 13.80 -4.61 -0.64
C VAL A 87 14.33 -3.19 -0.58
N LYS A 88 14.28 -2.54 0.59
CA LYS A 88 14.84 -1.18 0.76
C LYS A 88 16.32 -1.13 0.39
N LYS A 89 17.12 -2.08 0.87
CA LYS A 89 18.55 -2.15 0.53
C LYS A 89 18.79 -2.36 -0.96
N ALA A 90 18.01 -3.22 -1.61
CA ALA A 90 18.09 -3.43 -3.06
C ALA A 90 17.73 -2.15 -3.85
N LEU A 91 16.70 -1.42 -3.41
CA LEU A 91 16.33 -0.13 -4.00
C LEU A 91 17.45 0.91 -3.85
N TYR A 92 18.06 1.01 -2.66
CA TYR A 92 19.21 1.90 -2.44
C TYR A 92 20.40 1.55 -3.35
N GLU A 93 20.72 0.28 -3.53
CA GLU A 93 21.82 -0.17 -4.41
C GLU A 93 21.54 0.14 -5.89
N LEU A 94 20.27 0.24 -6.27
CA LEU A 94 19.84 0.68 -7.60
C LEU A 94 19.75 2.21 -7.73
N GLY A 95 20.18 2.96 -6.71
CA GLY A 95 20.16 4.43 -6.70
C GLY A 95 18.78 5.03 -6.45
N ILE A 96 17.82 4.24 -5.95
CA ILE A 96 16.46 4.72 -5.64
C ILE A 96 16.37 5.06 -4.16
N GLN A 97 15.94 6.29 -3.88
CA GLN A 97 15.66 6.71 -2.51
C GLN A 97 14.38 6.00 -2.04
N ALA A 98 14.52 5.10 -1.07
CA ALA A 98 13.45 4.27 -0.55
C ALA A 98 13.45 4.25 0.98
N ASP A 99 12.39 4.72 1.63
CA ASP A 99 12.32 4.81 3.08
C ASP A 99 10.92 4.48 3.59
N THR A 100 10.77 4.29 4.90
CA THR A 100 9.44 4.14 5.49
C THR A 100 8.71 5.48 5.45
N PRO A 101 7.42 5.53 5.02
CA PRO A 101 6.70 6.80 4.88
C PRO A 101 6.66 7.63 6.16
N ARG A 102 6.64 8.95 5.98
CA ARG A 102 6.60 9.90 7.09
C ARG A 102 5.17 10.10 7.60
N ALA A 103 5.04 10.28 8.91
CA ALA A 103 3.82 10.76 9.55
C ALA A 103 3.63 12.27 9.26
N LYS A 104 2.43 12.80 9.54
CA LYS A 104 2.15 14.25 9.49
C LYS A 104 3.12 15.09 10.34
N SER A 105 3.70 14.49 11.39
CA SER A 105 4.73 15.09 12.24
C SER A 105 6.15 15.09 11.64
N GLY A 106 6.33 14.56 10.42
CA GLY A 106 7.63 14.42 9.74
C GLY A 106 8.48 13.24 10.22
N ARG A 107 8.10 12.56 11.31
CA ARG A 107 8.76 11.36 11.83
C ARG A 107 8.42 10.15 10.97
N ARG A 108 9.36 9.20 10.83
CA ARG A 108 9.07 7.91 10.18
C ARG A 108 8.00 7.17 10.98
N LYS A 109 7.02 6.60 10.28
CA LYS A 109 6.03 5.73 10.93
C LYS A 109 6.71 4.43 11.35
N ALA A 110 6.47 3.98 12.59
CA ALA A 110 6.89 2.65 13.02
C ALA A 110 5.97 1.55 12.46
N THR A 111 4.71 1.91 12.18
CA THR A 111 3.66 1.04 11.69
C THR A 111 2.70 1.81 10.78
N GLY A 112 2.04 1.09 9.88
CA GLY A 112 1.00 1.63 9.00
C GLY A 112 1.39 1.59 7.54
N TYR A 113 0.39 1.77 6.70
CA TYR A 113 0.54 1.68 5.25
C TYR A 113 0.96 3.03 4.64
N PRO A 114 1.64 3.01 3.49
CA PRO A 114 2.28 1.86 2.83
C PRO A 114 3.64 1.48 3.46
N ASP A 115 4.22 0.33 3.12
CA ASP A 115 5.49 -0.14 3.70
C ASP A 115 6.69 0.76 3.34
N ILE A 116 6.78 1.17 2.07
CA ILE A 116 7.92 1.91 1.52
C ILE A 116 7.42 3.08 0.68
N GLU A 117 7.96 4.27 0.94
CA GLU A 117 7.88 5.44 0.07
C GLU A 117 9.14 5.51 -0.78
N ILE A 118 8.96 5.65 -2.10
CA ILE A 118 10.05 5.82 -3.04
C ILE A 118 9.90 7.14 -3.78
N THR A 119 11.01 7.81 -4.04
CA THR A 119 11.07 8.93 -4.98
C THR A 119 11.78 8.45 -6.23
N ASP A 120 11.08 8.46 -7.37
CA ASP A 120 11.69 8.10 -8.63
C ASP A 120 12.65 9.20 -9.12
N LYS A 121 13.41 8.90 -10.17
CA LYS A 121 14.40 9.85 -10.73
C LYS A 121 13.78 11.12 -11.34
N HIS A 122 12.46 11.16 -11.49
CA HIS A 122 11.70 12.30 -12.00
C HIS A 122 11.04 13.10 -10.88
N GLY A 123 11.32 12.78 -9.62
CA GLY A 123 10.74 13.44 -8.45
C GLY A 123 9.30 13.01 -8.17
N ARG A 124 8.80 11.93 -8.78
CA ARG A 124 7.47 11.39 -8.47
C ARG A 124 7.57 10.49 -7.25
N THR A 125 6.65 10.68 -6.31
CA THR A 125 6.50 9.78 -5.18
C THR A 125 5.66 8.58 -5.59
N ALA A 126 6.20 7.39 -5.40
CA ALA A 126 5.46 6.14 -5.47
C ALA A 126 5.51 5.44 -4.12
N TYR A 127 4.53 4.58 -3.90
CA TYR A 127 4.40 3.82 -2.67
C TYR A 127 4.41 2.34 -3.01
N LEU A 128 5.23 1.59 -2.29
CA LEU A 128 5.43 0.16 -2.49
C LEU A 128 4.99 -0.59 -1.23
N GLU A 129 4.24 -1.67 -1.48
CA GLU A 129 3.82 -2.63 -0.47
C GLU A 129 4.56 -3.95 -0.73
N CYS A 130 5.20 -4.49 0.30
CA CYS A 130 5.91 -5.75 0.23
C CYS A 130 5.02 -6.90 0.72
N LYS A 131 4.90 -7.95 -0.09
CA LYS A 131 4.19 -9.17 0.27
C LYS A 131 5.02 -10.39 -0.09
N THR A 132 5.04 -11.35 0.81
CA THR A 132 5.57 -12.69 0.58
C THR A 132 4.43 -13.70 0.57
N TYR A 133 4.56 -14.75 -0.23
CA TYR A 133 3.61 -15.85 -0.29
C TYR A 133 4.36 -17.18 -0.32
N ASN A 134 3.66 -18.25 0.04
CA ASN A 134 4.17 -19.60 -0.12
C ASN A 134 3.87 -20.09 -1.54
N LEU A 135 4.86 -20.63 -2.25
CA LEU A 135 4.68 -21.17 -3.61
C LEU A 135 3.54 -22.20 -3.71
N ARG A 136 3.29 -22.96 -2.64
CA ARG A 136 2.18 -23.94 -2.58
C ARG A 136 0.79 -23.30 -2.71
N ASN A 137 0.69 -22.01 -2.41
CA ASN A 137 -0.58 -21.28 -2.36
C ASN A 137 -0.61 -20.16 -3.40
N ILE A 138 0.24 -20.18 -4.43
CA ILE A 138 0.31 -19.09 -5.42
C ILE A 138 -1.04 -18.90 -6.15
N ASP A 139 -1.76 -19.99 -6.40
CA ASP A 139 -3.03 -19.98 -7.14
C ASP A 139 -4.25 -19.66 -6.27
N THR A 140 -4.07 -19.45 -4.95
CA THR A 140 -5.17 -19.06 -4.06
C THR A 140 -5.37 -17.55 -4.07
N THR A 141 -6.52 -17.09 -3.58
CA THR A 141 -6.75 -15.66 -3.34
C THR A 141 -5.73 -15.12 -2.33
N GLN A 142 -4.93 -14.16 -2.76
CA GLN A 142 -3.97 -13.47 -1.90
C GLN A 142 -4.64 -12.26 -1.25
N ARG A 143 -4.16 -11.88 -0.07
CA ARG A 143 -4.63 -10.64 0.57
C ARG A 143 -4.29 -9.45 -0.32
N ALA A 144 -5.31 -8.75 -0.78
CA ALA A 144 -5.16 -7.52 -1.54
C ALA A 144 -4.97 -6.31 -0.60
N PHE A 145 -4.36 -5.26 -1.15
CA PHE A 145 -4.36 -3.93 -0.56
C PHE A 145 -5.80 -3.42 -0.45
N TYR A 146 -6.21 -2.96 0.73
CA TYR A 146 -7.49 -2.29 0.92
C TYR A 146 -7.28 -0.93 1.58
N PHE A 147 -7.95 0.07 1.04
CA PHE A 147 -7.99 1.40 1.63
C PHE A 147 -9.15 1.46 2.63
N SER A 148 -8.84 1.77 3.89
CA SER A 148 -9.84 1.99 4.93
C SER A 148 -9.61 3.38 5.53
N PRO A 149 -10.50 4.36 5.28
CA PRO A 149 -10.48 5.62 6.02
C PRO A 149 -10.86 5.27 7.47
N SER A 150 -9.92 5.50 8.39
CA SER A 150 -10.15 5.39 9.84
C SER A 150 -10.59 6.74 10.40
#